data_AF-A0A162R0Y5-F1
#
_entry.id   AF-A0A162R0Y5-F1
#
_cell.length_a   1.000
_cell.length_b   1.000
_cell.length_c   1.000
_cell.angle_alpha   90.00
_cell.angle_beta   90.00
_cell.angle_gamma   90.00
#
_symmetry.space_group_name_H-M   'P 1'
#
loop_
_entity.id
_entity.type
_entity.pdbx_description
1 polymer ?
#
loop_
_entity_poly.entity_id
_entity_poly.type
_entity_poly.pdbx_seq_one_letter_code
_entity_poly.pdbx_strand_id
1 'polypeptide(L)'
;MLQAKKTSLNQQNRREIGTLLEKGKEESARVRVEHIIRDDLLIEAMENLELYCDLLLARFGLLESYKTCEPSIFEAVNTIIWAAPRVGEVKELGLVRDQLASKYGKEFMMQALENEDERVNPRIVMKLQVNAPDSYLVERYLEEIARTYDIKWRSNLIEHEEEQQDEEDDDSSDGAGGGGGGGGQAELLPPLQNPTMPDEDESRFDLPDIPTSSPLKKKTNAAAGPPPPVAPSSNSNAAAEDPNDFDALARRLDALKRK
;
A
#
# COMPACT_ATOMS: atom_id res chain seq x y z
N MET A 1 5.84 9.79 -13.86
CA MET A 1 6.95 9.76 -14.87
C MET A 1 7.94 8.63 -14.63
N LEU A 2 8.46 8.46 -13.40
CA LEU A 2 9.39 7.37 -13.09
C LEU A 2 8.74 5.99 -13.18
N GLN A 3 7.48 5.83 -12.72
CA GLN A 3 6.75 4.55 -12.86
C GLN A 3 6.71 4.11 -14.33
N ALA A 4 6.22 4.96 -15.24
CA ALA A 4 6.12 4.63 -16.67
C ALA A 4 7.46 4.22 -17.31
N LYS A 5 8.56 4.92 -16.97
CA LYS A 5 9.90 4.55 -17.42
C LYS A 5 10.31 3.16 -16.92
N LYS A 6 10.03 2.88 -15.65
CA LYS A 6 10.39 1.62 -14.98
C LYS A 6 9.54 0.45 -15.47
N THR A 7 8.24 0.66 -15.67
CA THR A 7 7.33 -0.32 -16.32
C THR A 7 7.83 -0.69 -17.72
N SER A 8 8.23 0.30 -18.53
CA SER A 8 8.77 0.04 -19.87
C SER A 8 10.09 -0.75 -19.82
N LEU A 9 10.98 -0.43 -18.88
CA LEU A 9 12.24 -1.16 -18.70
C LEU A 9 11.99 -2.59 -18.23
N ASN A 10 11.04 -2.80 -17.31
CA ASN A 10 10.65 -4.13 -16.85
C ASN A 10 10.06 -4.97 -17.98
N GLN A 11 9.27 -4.38 -18.88
CA GLN A 11 8.77 -5.09 -20.05
C GLN A 11 9.91 -5.57 -20.97
N GLN A 12 10.95 -4.76 -21.16
CA GLN A 12 12.15 -5.18 -21.89
C GLN A 12 12.90 -6.29 -21.14
N ASN A 13 13.09 -6.15 -19.83
CA ASN A 13 13.76 -7.16 -19.00
C ASN A 13 13.01 -8.51 -19.03
N ARG A 14 11.67 -8.51 -19.03
CA ARG A 14 10.86 -9.74 -19.15
C ARG A 14 11.11 -10.45 -20.48
N ARG A 15 11.31 -9.71 -21.58
CA ARG A 15 11.69 -10.29 -22.88
C ARG A 15 13.08 -10.92 -22.83
N GLU A 16 14.05 -10.25 -22.21
CA GLU A 16 15.41 -10.79 -22.03
C GLU A 16 15.40 -12.07 -21.19
N ILE A 17 14.55 -12.15 -20.16
CA ILE A 17 14.34 -13.37 -19.37
C ILE A 17 13.79 -14.50 -20.24
N GLY A 18 12.81 -14.22 -21.11
CA GLY A 18 12.33 -15.21 -22.08
C GLY A 18 13.47 -15.79 -22.91
N THR A 19 14.34 -14.94 -23.46
CA THR A 19 15.53 -15.39 -24.21
C THR A 19 16.54 -16.19 -23.36
N LEU A 20 16.61 -15.95 -22.03
CA LEU A 20 17.44 -16.75 -21.13
C LEU A 20 16.85 -18.14 -20.88
N LEU A 21 15.51 -18.23 -20.75
CA LEU A 21 14.80 -19.50 -20.60
C LEU A 21 14.93 -20.37 -21.84
N GLU A 22 14.79 -19.80 -23.05
CA GLU A 22 15.03 -20.51 -24.31
C GLU A 22 16.44 -21.10 -24.43
N LYS A 23 17.43 -20.43 -23.84
CA LYS A 23 18.83 -20.86 -23.82
C LYS A 23 19.13 -21.88 -22.71
N GLY A 24 18.13 -22.26 -21.91
CA GLY A 24 18.30 -23.15 -20.75
C GLY A 24 19.09 -22.54 -19.58
N LYS A 25 19.22 -21.21 -19.53
CA LYS A 25 19.96 -20.50 -18.47
C LYS A 25 19.04 -20.11 -17.31
N GLU A 26 18.43 -21.11 -16.67
CA GLU A 26 17.42 -20.90 -15.62
C GLU A 26 17.93 -20.09 -14.44
N GLU A 27 19.14 -20.38 -13.97
CA GLU A 27 19.69 -19.68 -12.81
C GLU A 27 19.90 -18.18 -13.07
N SER A 28 20.32 -17.84 -14.29
CA SER A 28 20.40 -16.44 -14.72
C SER A 28 19.03 -15.79 -14.84
N ALA A 29 18.01 -16.55 -15.26
CA ALA A 29 16.64 -16.09 -15.35
C ALA A 29 16.03 -15.82 -13.96
N ARG A 30 16.26 -16.70 -12.97
CA ARG A 30 15.84 -16.52 -11.57
C ARG A 30 16.41 -15.23 -10.96
N VAL A 31 17.72 -15.05 -11.02
CA VAL A 31 18.36 -13.83 -10.48
C VAL A 31 17.81 -12.56 -11.17
N ARG A 32 17.55 -12.63 -12.48
CA ARG A 32 17.01 -11.48 -13.23
C ARG A 32 15.55 -11.20 -12.89
N VAL A 33 14.73 -12.22 -12.64
CA VAL A 33 13.30 -12.05 -12.31
C VAL A 33 13.11 -11.49 -10.91
N GLU A 34 13.97 -11.85 -9.95
CA GLU A 34 13.94 -11.24 -8.61
C GLU A 34 14.09 -9.71 -8.67
N HIS A 35 14.90 -9.21 -9.60
CA HIS A 35 15.05 -7.78 -9.79
C HIS A 35 13.78 -7.15 -10.36
N ILE A 36 13.11 -7.81 -11.30
CA ILE A 36 11.83 -7.35 -11.86
C ILE A 36 10.76 -7.31 -10.78
N ILE A 37 10.66 -8.35 -9.95
CA ILE A 37 9.71 -8.41 -8.83
C ILE A 37 9.93 -7.22 -7.89
N ARG A 38 11.19 -6.96 -7.49
CA ARG A 38 11.52 -5.80 -6.65
C ARG A 38 11.14 -4.47 -7.30
N ASP A 39 11.39 -4.34 -8.60
CA ASP A 39 11.07 -3.13 -9.33
C ASP A 39 9.55 -2.92 -9.48
N ASP A 40 8.78 -4.00 -9.69
CA ASP A 40 7.31 -3.96 -9.76
C ASP A 40 6.70 -3.59 -8.41
N LEU A 41 7.19 -4.18 -7.30
CA LEU A 41 6.77 -3.80 -5.95
C LEU A 41 7.08 -2.33 -5.64
N LEU A 42 8.21 -1.82 -6.13
CA LEU A 42 8.56 -0.40 -5.99
C LEU A 42 7.62 0.49 -6.81
N ILE A 43 7.26 0.10 -8.03
CA ILE A 43 6.28 0.83 -8.85
C ILE A 43 4.94 0.92 -8.12
N GLU A 44 4.43 -0.21 -7.62
CA GLU A 44 3.19 -0.22 -6.86
C GLU A 44 3.28 0.64 -5.58
N ALA A 45 4.42 0.63 -4.89
CA ALA A 45 4.63 1.50 -3.72
C ALA A 45 4.61 2.99 -4.12
N MET A 46 5.23 3.35 -5.25
CA MET A 46 5.21 4.73 -5.76
C MET A 46 3.80 5.20 -6.14
N GLU A 47 2.96 4.34 -6.72
CA GLU A 47 1.54 4.65 -7.00
C GLU A 47 0.74 4.93 -5.71
N ASN A 48 0.98 4.16 -4.65
CA ASN A 48 0.33 4.43 -3.36
C ASN A 48 0.85 5.74 -2.74
N LEU A 49 2.14 6.07 -2.89
CA LEU A 49 2.70 7.33 -2.42
C LEU A 49 2.15 8.54 -3.19
N GLU A 50 1.93 8.40 -4.50
CA GLU A 50 1.30 9.43 -5.34
C GLU A 50 -0.11 9.75 -4.81
N LEU A 51 -0.92 8.74 -4.52
CA LEU A 51 -2.24 8.91 -3.91
C LEU A 51 -2.18 9.66 -2.56
N TYR A 52 -1.18 9.38 -1.73
CA TYR A 52 -1.01 10.10 -0.46
C TYR A 52 -0.57 11.56 -0.67
N CYS A 53 0.29 11.83 -1.65
CA CYS A 53 0.66 13.19 -2.02
C CYS A 53 -0.57 13.98 -2.49
N ASP A 54 -1.43 13.37 -3.32
CA ASP A 54 -2.68 13.99 -3.78
C ASP A 54 -3.66 14.24 -2.62
N LEU A 55 -3.76 13.30 -1.67
CA LEU A 55 -4.58 13.48 -0.46
C LEU A 55 -4.09 14.67 0.38
N LEU A 56 -2.78 14.82 0.58
CA LEU A 56 -2.21 15.95 1.32
C LEU A 56 -2.41 17.27 0.58
N LEU A 57 -2.29 17.28 -0.75
CA LEU A 57 -2.56 18.45 -1.57
C LEU A 57 -4.03 18.87 -1.50
N ALA A 58 -4.97 17.92 -1.63
CA ALA A 58 -6.40 18.18 -1.55
C ALA A 58 -6.82 18.73 -0.17
N ARG A 59 -6.09 18.36 0.88
CA ARG A 59 -6.33 18.81 2.27
C ARG A 59 -5.24 19.73 2.79
N PHE A 60 -4.56 20.46 1.91
CA PHE A 60 -3.41 21.29 2.30
C PHE A 60 -3.75 22.34 3.37
N GLY A 61 -4.99 22.84 3.37
CA GLY A 61 -5.46 23.77 4.41
C GLY A 61 -5.31 23.21 5.83
N LEU A 62 -5.42 21.90 6.03
CA LEU A 62 -5.21 21.27 7.34
C LEU A 62 -3.74 21.31 7.77
N LEU A 63 -2.80 21.17 6.83
CA LEU A 63 -1.36 21.27 7.11
C LEU A 63 -0.97 22.71 7.42
N GLU A 64 -1.65 23.70 6.84
CA GLU A 64 -1.38 25.11 7.09
C GLU A 64 -1.96 25.57 8.45
N SER A 65 -3.25 25.31 8.69
CA SER A 65 -3.99 25.89 9.82
C SER A 65 -3.68 25.25 11.17
N TYR A 66 -3.43 23.94 11.20
CA TYR A 66 -3.23 23.21 12.46
C TYR A 66 -1.74 23.07 12.79
N LYS A 67 -1.43 23.11 14.10
CA LYS A 67 -0.07 22.86 14.62
C LYS A 67 0.21 21.37 14.83
N THR A 68 -0.83 20.59 15.07
CA THR A 68 -0.79 19.14 15.27
C THR A 68 -1.29 18.43 14.01
N CYS A 69 -0.78 17.23 13.77
CA CYS A 69 -1.20 16.43 12.62
C CYS A 69 -2.59 15.83 12.89
N GLU A 70 -3.56 16.19 12.05
CA GLU A 70 -4.95 15.72 12.18
C GLU A 70 -5.06 14.22 11.82
N PRO A 71 -5.92 13.43 12.50
CA PRO A 71 -6.08 12.00 12.24
C PRO A 71 -6.36 11.66 10.77
N SER A 72 -7.05 12.55 10.06
CA SER A 72 -7.46 12.34 8.67
C SER A 72 -6.33 12.42 7.63
N ILE A 73 -5.20 13.02 7.99
CA ILE A 73 -3.98 13.12 7.16
C ILE A 73 -2.79 12.39 7.81
N PHE A 74 -2.98 11.91 9.04
CA PHE A 74 -1.93 11.37 9.88
C PHE A 74 -1.21 10.18 9.24
N GLU A 75 -1.97 9.23 8.72
CA GLU A 75 -1.44 8.06 8.01
C GLU A 75 -0.60 8.47 6.79
N ALA A 76 -1.09 9.42 5.99
CA ALA A 76 -0.42 9.89 4.79
C ALA A 76 0.92 10.58 5.11
N VAL A 77 0.93 11.46 6.12
CA VAL A 77 2.13 12.16 6.58
C VAL A 77 3.17 11.16 7.09
N ASN A 78 2.78 10.24 7.97
CA ASN A 78 3.69 9.24 8.52
C ASN A 78 4.27 8.34 7.41
N THR A 79 3.40 7.88 6.50
CA THR A 79 3.80 7.02 5.39
C THR A 79 4.79 7.68 4.46
N ILE A 80 4.58 8.97 4.13
CA ILE A 80 5.51 9.73 3.28
C ILE A 80 6.86 9.91 3.97
N ILE A 81 6.88 10.26 5.27
CA ILE A 81 8.12 10.42 6.04
C ILE A 81 8.90 9.10 6.09
N TRP A 82 8.21 8.00 6.35
CA TRP A 82 8.79 6.66 6.42
C TRP A 82 9.33 6.18 5.06
N ALA A 83 8.61 6.46 3.97
CA ALA A 83 9.02 6.03 2.63
C ALA A 83 10.15 6.89 2.03
N ALA A 84 10.27 8.17 2.42
CA ALA A 84 11.25 9.11 1.89
C ALA A 84 12.71 8.59 1.82
N PRO A 85 13.30 8.00 2.88
CA PRO A 85 14.66 7.46 2.81
C PRO A 85 14.76 6.13 2.03
N ARG A 86 13.64 5.44 1.80
CA ARG A 86 13.59 4.13 1.14
C ARG A 86 13.46 4.26 -0.37
N VAL A 87 12.75 5.29 -0.83
CA VAL A 87 12.57 5.60 -2.25
C VAL A 87 13.66 6.58 -2.69
N GLY A 88 14.88 6.06 -2.88
CA GLY A 88 16.05 6.87 -3.26
C GLY A 88 15.98 7.48 -4.67
N GLU A 89 15.06 7.02 -5.52
CA GLU A 89 14.88 7.51 -6.89
C GLU A 89 14.17 8.88 -6.96
N VAL A 90 13.45 9.29 -5.89
CA VAL A 90 12.69 10.54 -5.82
C VAL A 90 13.28 11.46 -4.75
N LYS A 91 14.18 12.36 -5.15
CA LYS A 91 14.89 13.25 -4.21
C LYS A 91 13.95 14.28 -3.57
N GLU A 92 12.91 14.67 -4.28
CA GLU A 92 11.89 15.61 -3.84
C GLU A 92 11.11 15.10 -2.62
N LEU A 93 10.97 13.78 -2.48
CA LEU A 93 10.30 13.18 -1.32
C LEU A 93 11.09 13.44 -0.02
N GLY A 94 12.42 13.48 -0.11
CA GLY A 94 13.28 13.91 0.98
C GLY A 94 13.05 15.36 1.39
N LEU A 95 12.82 16.26 0.43
CA LEU A 95 12.49 17.66 0.72
C LEU A 95 11.13 17.78 1.40
N VAL A 96 10.12 17.02 0.93
CA VAL A 96 8.79 17.01 1.56
C VAL A 96 8.88 16.53 3.01
N ARG A 97 9.65 15.46 3.27
CA ARG A 97 9.92 14.98 4.64
C ARG A 97 10.52 16.09 5.50
N ASP A 98 11.53 16.81 5.01
CA ASP A 98 12.20 17.86 5.77
C ASP A 98 11.27 19.06 6.07
N GLN A 99 10.35 19.37 5.16
CA GLN A 99 9.30 20.37 5.41
C GLN A 99 8.30 19.89 6.46
N LEU A 100 7.86 18.63 6.40
CA LEU A 100 6.97 18.04 7.40
C LEU A 100 7.64 17.98 8.79
N ALA A 101 8.94 17.68 8.84
CA ALA A 101 9.74 17.72 10.07
C ALA A 101 9.87 19.14 10.64
N SER A 102 9.94 20.15 9.77
CA SER A 102 9.96 21.55 10.19
C SER A 102 8.60 22.01 10.73
N LYS A 103 7.50 21.46 10.20
CA LYS A 103 6.13 21.77 10.64
C LYS A 103 5.73 21.10 11.96
N TYR A 104 5.97 19.80 12.09
CA TYR A 104 5.52 19.00 13.25
C TYR A 104 6.61 18.71 14.28
N GLY A 105 7.87 19.04 13.95
CA GLY A 105 9.02 18.82 14.81
C GLY A 105 9.82 17.57 14.45
N LYS A 106 11.08 17.54 14.89
CA LYS A 106 12.01 16.44 14.60
C LYS A 106 11.64 15.15 15.31
N GLU A 107 11.05 15.24 16.51
CA GLU A 107 10.62 14.07 17.28
C GLU A 107 9.55 13.28 16.52
N PHE A 108 8.55 13.98 16.00
CA PHE A 108 7.49 13.38 15.17
C PHE A 108 8.06 12.70 13.92
N MET A 109 9.07 13.31 13.28
CA MET A 109 9.74 12.69 12.15
C MET A 109 10.48 11.41 12.55
N MET A 110 11.20 11.39 13.68
CA MET A 110 11.93 10.21 14.14
C MET A 110 10.96 9.06 14.46
N GLN A 111 9.87 9.34 15.18
CA GLN A 111 8.80 8.37 15.46
C GLN A 111 8.20 7.80 14.17
N ALA A 112 7.91 8.66 13.19
CA ALA A 112 7.40 8.24 11.89
C ALA A 112 8.41 7.40 11.09
N LEU A 113 9.72 7.69 11.19
CA LEU A 113 10.78 6.94 10.51
C LEU A 113 10.95 5.53 11.09
N GLU A 114 10.83 5.40 12.41
CA GLU A 114 10.89 4.14 13.13
C GLU A 114 9.59 3.35 13.04
N ASN A 115 8.49 3.99 12.62
CA ASN A 115 7.14 3.43 12.61
C ASN A 115 6.72 2.91 14.01
N GLU A 116 7.09 3.65 15.06
CA GLU A 116 6.89 3.25 16.46
C GLU A 116 5.40 3.01 16.79
N ASP A 117 4.50 3.81 16.21
CA ASP A 117 3.06 3.72 16.44
C ASP A 117 2.32 2.78 15.46
N GLU A 118 3.03 2.11 14.54
CA GLU A 118 2.43 1.31 13.44
C GLU A 118 1.42 2.10 12.59
N ARG A 119 1.68 3.40 12.38
CA ARG A 119 0.77 4.34 11.70
C ARG A 119 1.02 4.45 10.21
N VAL A 120 2.10 3.83 9.73
CA VAL A 120 2.43 3.75 8.32
C VAL A 120 1.56 2.68 7.66
N ASN A 121 1.15 2.92 6.42
CA ASN A 121 0.37 1.94 5.67
C ASN A 121 1.13 0.59 5.58
N PRO A 122 0.56 -0.51 6.11
CA PRO A 122 1.25 -1.81 6.18
C PRO A 122 1.56 -2.39 4.80
N ARG A 123 0.77 -2.04 3.77
CA ARG A 123 1.04 -2.47 2.39
C ARG A 123 2.31 -1.84 1.85
N ILE A 124 2.54 -0.55 2.13
CA ILE A 124 3.77 0.14 1.72
C ILE A 124 4.96 -0.40 2.51
N VAL A 125 4.78 -0.69 3.81
CA VAL A 125 5.83 -1.31 4.63
C VAL A 125 6.27 -2.64 4.02
N MET A 126 5.32 -3.52 3.71
CA MET A 126 5.60 -4.83 3.12
C MET A 126 6.29 -4.72 1.74
N LYS A 127 5.86 -3.77 0.90
CA LYS A 127 6.40 -3.60 -0.46
C LYS A 127 7.79 -2.94 -0.50
N LEU A 128 8.09 -2.01 0.43
CA LEU A 128 9.37 -1.31 0.50
C LEU A 128 10.38 -1.99 1.43
N GLN A 129 10.00 -3.07 2.11
CA GLN A 129 10.93 -3.88 2.88
C GLN A 129 11.96 -4.54 1.96
N VAL A 130 13.23 -4.43 2.32
CA VAL A 130 14.35 -5.04 1.59
C VAL A 130 14.46 -6.51 2.00
N ASN A 131 13.51 -7.32 1.56
CA ASN A 131 13.53 -8.77 1.73
C ASN A 131 13.70 -9.45 0.37
N ALA A 132 14.36 -10.62 0.37
CA ALA A 132 14.41 -11.45 -0.81
C ALA A 132 12.97 -11.92 -1.15
N PRO A 133 12.54 -11.85 -2.42
CA PRO A 133 11.25 -12.39 -2.81
C PRO A 133 11.21 -13.90 -2.57
N ASP A 134 10.03 -14.40 -2.23
CA ASP A 134 9.82 -15.84 -2.00
C ASP A 134 10.11 -16.64 -3.28
N SER A 135 10.78 -17.78 -3.15
CA SER A 135 11.13 -18.65 -4.28
C SER A 135 9.90 -19.09 -5.06
N TYR A 136 8.77 -19.30 -4.37
CA TYR A 136 7.50 -19.60 -5.02
C TYR A 136 7.02 -18.46 -5.94
N LEU A 137 7.16 -17.21 -5.50
CA LEU A 137 6.79 -16.04 -6.29
C LEU A 137 7.71 -15.88 -7.53
N VAL A 138 9.01 -16.15 -7.36
CA VAL A 138 10.01 -16.14 -8.44
C VAL A 138 9.64 -17.14 -9.54
N GLU A 139 9.35 -18.38 -9.16
CA GLU A 139 8.98 -19.44 -10.11
C GLU A 139 7.66 -19.14 -10.83
N ARG A 140 6.64 -18.67 -10.10
CA ARG A 140 5.37 -18.24 -10.70
C ARG A 140 5.55 -17.09 -11.70
N TYR A 141 6.44 -16.14 -11.41
CA TYR A 141 6.78 -15.07 -12.35
C TYR A 141 7.46 -15.61 -13.62
N LEU A 142 8.34 -16.60 -13.48
CA LEU A 142 9.01 -17.22 -14.63
C LEU A 142 8.02 -17.99 -15.51
N GLU A 143 7.05 -18.69 -14.92
CA GLU A 143 5.98 -19.38 -15.66
C GLU A 143 5.11 -18.39 -16.44
N GLU A 144 4.74 -17.28 -15.83
CA GLU A 144 3.93 -16.26 -16.50
C GLU A 144 4.70 -15.61 -17.66
N ILE A 145 6.01 -15.36 -17.49
CA ILE A 145 6.87 -14.87 -18.56
C ILE A 145 6.99 -15.93 -19.67
N ALA A 146 7.24 -17.19 -19.34
CA ALA A 146 7.34 -18.27 -20.31
C ALA A 146 6.04 -18.40 -21.12
N ARG A 147 4.88 -18.36 -20.45
CA ARG A 147 3.56 -18.39 -21.09
C ARG A 147 3.31 -17.19 -21.99
N THR A 148 3.71 -15.99 -21.56
CA THR A 148 3.53 -14.74 -22.34
C THR A 148 4.34 -14.74 -23.64
N TYR A 149 5.51 -15.39 -23.64
CA TYR A 149 6.40 -15.49 -24.81
C TYR A 149 6.33 -16.85 -25.54
N ASP A 150 5.37 -17.71 -25.19
CA ASP A 150 5.17 -19.05 -25.77
C ASP A 150 6.40 -19.97 -25.68
N ILE A 151 7.10 -19.90 -24.55
CA ILE A 151 8.28 -20.71 -24.26
C ILE A 151 7.85 -21.95 -23.49
N LYS A 152 8.24 -23.14 -23.97
CA LYS A 152 8.01 -24.42 -23.30
C LYS A 152 8.95 -24.58 -22.10
N TRP A 153 8.61 -23.90 -21.00
CA TRP A 153 9.30 -24.00 -19.73
C TRP A 153 8.27 -24.16 -18.60
N ARG A 154 8.58 -25.03 -17.62
CA ARG A 154 7.78 -25.23 -16.40
C ARG A 154 8.69 -25.20 -15.18
N SER A 155 8.16 -24.74 -14.06
CA SER A 155 8.90 -24.79 -12.81
C SER A 155 9.02 -26.25 -12.34
N ASN A 156 10.19 -26.59 -11.79
CA ASN A 156 10.41 -27.87 -11.10
C ASN A 156 10.02 -27.79 -9.62
N LEU A 157 9.66 -26.61 -9.11
CA LEU A 157 9.39 -26.33 -7.69
C LEU A 157 7.89 -26.15 -7.39
N ILE A 158 7.07 -26.02 -8.42
CA ILE A 158 5.62 -25.91 -8.30
C ILE A 158 5.01 -27.23 -8.76
N GLU A 159 4.25 -27.88 -7.88
CA GLU A 159 3.44 -29.04 -8.28
C GLU A 159 2.37 -28.56 -9.27
N HIS A 160 2.49 -29.01 -10.51
CA HIS A 160 1.43 -28.85 -11.50
C HIS A 160 0.55 -30.09 -11.42
N GLU A 161 -0.73 -29.91 -11.06
CA GLU A 161 -1.72 -30.94 -11.33
C GLU A 161 -1.68 -31.21 -12.84
N GLU A 162 -1.37 -32.45 -13.22
CA GLU A 162 -1.33 -32.88 -14.60
C GLU A 162 -2.75 -32.71 -15.17
N GLU A 163 -2.97 -31.64 -15.94
CA GLU A 163 -4.08 -31.58 -16.88
C GLU A 163 -3.84 -32.75 -17.85
N GLN A 164 -4.61 -33.83 -17.65
CA GLN A 164 -4.71 -34.95 -18.57
C GLN A 164 -5.00 -34.34 -19.95
N GLN A 165 -3.99 -34.36 -20.82
CA GLN A 165 -4.23 -34.17 -22.24
C GLN A 165 -5.03 -35.38 -22.67
N ASP A 166 -6.34 -35.20 -22.85
CA ASP A 166 -7.15 -36.12 -23.62
C ASP A 166 -6.52 -36.17 -25.02
N GLU A 167 -5.71 -37.20 -25.26
CA GLU A 167 -5.33 -37.63 -26.59
C GLU A 167 -6.63 -38.07 -27.28
N GLU A 168 -7.28 -37.16 -28.01
CA GLU A 168 -8.31 -37.54 -28.98
C GLU A 168 -7.59 -38.30 -30.10
N ASP A 169 -7.65 -39.63 -30.00
CA ASP A 169 -7.30 -40.58 -31.06
C ASP A 169 -8.09 -40.25 -32.34
N ASP A 170 -7.41 -39.68 -33.34
CA ASP A 170 -7.87 -39.59 -34.72
C ASP A 170 -7.78 -40.97 -35.38
N ASP A 171 -8.80 -41.81 -35.18
CA ASP A 171 -8.95 -43.07 -35.92
C ASP A 171 -9.73 -42.82 -37.22
N SER A 172 -9.00 -42.45 -38.26
CA SER A 172 -9.48 -42.51 -39.64
C SER A 172 -9.23 -43.91 -40.24
N SER A 173 -10.29 -44.72 -40.40
CA SER A 173 -10.31 -45.74 -41.47
C SER A 173 -11.72 -46.04 -42.00
N ASP A 174 -11.78 -46.02 -43.34
CA ASP A 174 -12.94 -46.18 -44.22
C ASP A 174 -13.61 -47.57 -44.20
N GLY A 175 -14.93 -47.60 -44.41
CA GLY A 175 -15.66 -48.84 -44.72
C GLY A 175 -17.10 -48.63 -45.19
N ALA A 176 -17.29 -48.54 -46.50
CA ALA A 176 -18.59 -48.40 -47.17
C ALA A 176 -19.49 -49.66 -47.06
N GLY A 177 -20.81 -49.45 -46.88
CA GLY A 177 -21.84 -50.48 -47.02
C GLY A 177 -23.25 -49.91 -46.82
N GLY A 178 -24.05 -49.84 -47.88
CA GLY A 178 -25.30 -49.06 -47.91
C GLY A 178 -26.57 -49.79 -47.47
N GLY A 179 -27.67 -49.02 -47.45
CA GLY A 179 -29.03 -49.53 -47.62
C GLY A 179 -30.07 -49.09 -46.59
N GLY A 180 -30.86 -48.07 -46.96
CA GLY A 180 -32.32 -48.15 -46.87
C GLY A 180 -33.05 -47.71 -45.58
N GLY A 181 -33.69 -46.54 -45.65
CA GLY A 181 -35.15 -46.45 -45.46
C GLY A 181 -35.71 -46.10 -44.07
N GLY A 182 -36.19 -44.85 -43.94
CA GLY A 182 -37.60 -44.58 -43.58
C GLY A 182 -37.99 -44.33 -42.11
N GLY A 183 -38.54 -43.14 -41.86
CA GLY A 183 -39.36 -42.78 -40.69
C GLY A 183 -38.54 -42.17 -39.55
N GLY A 184 -38.69 -40.91 -39.13
CA GLY A 184 -39.93 -40.15 -39.00
C GLY A 184 -40.36 -40.10 -37.53
N GLN A 185 -39.60 -39.41 -36.67
CA GLN A 185 -40.14 -38.69 -35.51
C GLN A 185 -39.05 -37.80 -34.92
N ALA A 186 -39.30 -36.49 -34.94
CA ALA A 186 -38.60 -35.53 -34.10
C ALA A 186 -39.11 -35.73 -32.67
N GLU A 187 -38.30 -36.33 -31.80
CA GLU A 187 -38.51 -36.22 -30.36
C GLU A 187 -37.80 -34.97 -29.86
N LEU A 188 -38.63 -34.06 -29.33
CA LEU A 188 -38.25 -32.81 -28.71
C LEU A 188 -37.40 -33.07 -27.47
N LEU A 189 -36.29 -32.33 -27.37
CA LEU A 189 -35.50 -32.19 -26.16
C LEU A 189 -36.39 -31.72 -24.99
N PRO A 190 -36.28 -32.32 -23.79
CA PRO A 190 -36.93 -31.77 -22.60
C PRO A 190 -36.26 -30.44 -22.19
N PRO A 191 -37.02 -29.44 -21.68
CA PRO A 191 -36.44 -28.19 -21.22
C PRO A 191 -35.58 -28.39 -19.97
N LEU A 192 -34.47 -27.67 -19.90
CA LEU A 192 -33.62 -27.53 -18.71
C LEU A 192 -34.45 -27.13 -17.49
N GLN A 193 -34.43 -27.97 -16.47
CA GLN A 193 -35.02 -27.71 -15.16
C GLN A 193 -33.96 -27.01 -14.30
N ASN A 194 -34.24 -25.76 -13.93
CA ASN A 194 -33.44 -25.02 -12.95
C ASN A 194 -33.44 -25.79 -11.62
N PRO A 195 -32.30 -25.96 -10.92
CA PRO A 195 -32.30 -26.62 -9.62
C PRO A 195 -33.04 -25.76 -8.59
N THR A 196 -34.16 -26.31 -8.10
CA THR A 196 -34.89 -25.83 -6.94
C THR A 196 -34.01 -26.05 -5.70
N MET A 197 -33.69 -24.97 -4.98
CA MET A 197 -33.05 -25.05 -3.66
C MET A 197 -33.98 -25.77 -2.68
N PRO A 198 -33.47 -26.67 -1.81
CA PRO A 198 -34.24 -27.20 -0.70
C PRO A 198 -34.50 -26.11 0.35
N ASP A 199 -35.76 -25.98 0.75
CA ASP A 199 -36.19 -25.22 1.92
C ASP A 199 -35.67 -25.89 3.21
N GLU A 200 -34.78 -25.21 3.95
CA GLU A 200 -34.45 -25.58 5.33
C GLU A 200 -34.52 -24.35 6.26
N ASP A 201 -35.49 -24.45 7.17
CA ASP A 201 -35.66 -23.84 8.50
C ASP A 201 -35.41 -22.33 8.73
N GLU A 202 -36.54 -21.61 8.82
CA GLU A 202 -36.63 -20.33 9.51
C GLU A 202 -36.28 -20.48 11.01
N SER A 203 -35.02 -20.27 11.35
CA SER A 203 -34.65 -19.80 12.70
C SER A 203 -34.48 -18.29 12.67
N ARG A 204 -35.60 -17.62 12.91
CA ARG A 204 -35.74 -16.19 13.17
C ARG A 204 -34.74 -15.74 14.24
N PHE A 205 -33.66 -15.08 13.81
CA PHE A 205 -32.75 -14.34 14.69
C PHE A 205 -33.44 -13.03 15.11
N ASP A 206 -34.10 -13.04 16.27
CA ASP A 206 -34.64 -11.81 16.88
C ASP A 206 -33.49 -10.94 17.40
N LEU A 207 -33.18 -9.88 16.65
CA LEU A 207 -32.29 -8.81 17.08
C LEU A 207 -32.99 -7.94 18.15
N PRO A 208 -32.32 -7.59 19.26
CA PRO A 208 -32.90 -6.71 20.27
C PRO A 208 -33.01 -5.26 19.75
N ASP A 209 -34.16 -4.64 19.99
CA ASP A 209 -34.47 -3.24 19.65
C ASP A 209 -33.47 -2.26 20.31
N ILE A 210 -32.67 -1.60 19.49
CA ILE A 210 -31.85 -0.46 19.89
C ILE A 210 -32.72 0.80 19.92
N PRO A 211 -32.93 1.47 21.07
CA PRO A 211 -33.69 2.70 21.10
C PRO A 211 -32.92 3.82 20.41
N THR A 212 -33.37 4.19 19.21
CA THR A 212 -32.97 5.44 18.56
C THR A 212 -33.50 6.60 19.41
N SER A 213 -32.59 7.34 20.04
CA SER A 213 -32.91 8.63 20.65
C SER A 213 -31.76 9.60 20.44
N SER A 214 -31.64 10.07 19.21
CA SER A 214 -31.01 11.35 18.92
C SER A 214 -32.04 12.46 19.12
N PRO A 215 -31.76 13.47 19.96
CA PRO A 215 -32.27 14.80 19.67
C PRO A 215 -31.14 15.83 19.76
N LEU A 216 -30.73 16.30 18.58
CA LEU A 216 -30.23 17.66 18.41
C LEU A 216 -31.30 18.64 18.94
N LYS A 217 -31.00 19.41 19.99
CA LYS A 217 -31.63 20.72 20.21
C LYS A 217 -30.63 21.76 20.70
N LYS A 218 -30.81 22.93 20.10
CA LYS A 218 -29.99 24.14 20.13
C LYS A 218 -30.76 25.22 20.91
N LYS A 219 -30.03 25.97 21.75
CA LYS A 219 -30.31 27.30 22.37
C LYS A 219 -31.39 27.40 23.46
N THR A 220 -31.04 28.04 24.60
CA THR A 220 -31.39 29.45 24.94
C THR A 220 -30.69 29.95 26.22
N ASN A 221 -30.34 31.25 26.24
CA ASN A 221 -29.70 32.05 27.31
C ASN A 221 -30.63 32.35 28.52
N ALA A 222 -30.02 32.62 29.70
CA ALA A 222 -30.27 33.76 30.63
C ALA A 222 -29.47 33.56 31.94
N ALA A 223 -28.47 34.41 32.26
CA ALA A 223 -28.52 35.63 33.11
C ALA A 223 -28.04 35.37 34.58
N ALA A 224 -26.85 35.88 34.96
CA ALA A 224 -26.59 36.99 35.92
C ALA A 224 -26.04 36.46 37.28
N GLY A 225 -24.73 36.50 37.60
CA GLY A 225 -23.90 37.61 38.15
C GLY A 225 -23.93 37.64 39.71
N PRO A 226 -22.99 38.23 40.50
CA PRO A 226 -21.56 38.62 40.33
C PRO A 226 -20.62 38.20 41.53
N PRO A 227 -19.27 38.48 41.49
CA PRO A 227 -18.24 38.22 42.54
C PRO A 227 -18.05 39.46 43.48
N PRO A 228 -17.24 39.53 44.59
CA PRO A 228 -15.73 39.51 44.68
C PRO A 228 -15.22 39.13 46.14
N PRO A 229 -14.07 39.57 46.76
CA PRO A 229 -12.95 40.45 46.37
C PRO A 229 -11.50 39.98 46.72
N VAL A 230 -10.54 40.90 46.46
CA VAL A 230 -9.10 40.73 46.21
C VAL A 230 -8.22 41.42 47.27
N ALA A 231 -6.97 40.91 47.38
CA ALA A 231 -5.69 41.60 47.71
C ALA A 231 -5.40 42.00 49.19
N PRO A 232 -4.15 42.35 49.61
CA PRO A 232 -2.92 42.63 48.81
C PRO A 232 -1.54 42.16 49.39
N SER A 233 -0.45 42.52 48.68
CA SER A 233 0.99 42.64 49.08
C SER A 233 1.87 41.41 48.76
N SER A 234 3.13 41.49 48.32
CA SER A 234 4.18 42.52 48.36
C SER A 234 5.34 42.19 47.41
N ASN A 235 6.08 43.23 46.99
CA ASN A 235 7.38 43.23 46.29
C ASN A 235 8.40 42.17 46.74
N SER A 236 9.15 41.62 45.78
CA SER A 236 10.61 41.43 45.91
C SER A 236 11.31 41.42 44.55
N ASN A 237 12.37 42.23 44.46
CA ASN A 237 13.38 42.24 43.41
C ASN A 237 14.07 40.87 43.32
N ALA A 238 14.18 40.33 42.11
CA ALA A 238 15.27 39.44 41.73
C ALA A 238 15.56 39.64 40.25
N ALA A 239 16.78 40.10 39.95
CA ALA A 239 17.29 40.25 38.60
C ALA A 239 17.27 38.89 37.88
N ALA A 240 16.43 38.76 36.86
CA ALA A 240 16.49 37.68 35.90
C ALA A 240 17.35 38.16 34.73
N GLU A 241 18.53 37.56 34.56
CA GLU A 241 19.39 37.77 33.41
C GLU A 241 18.69 37.23 32.16
N ASP A 242 18.61 38.07 31.12
CA ASP A 242 17.95 37.78 29.85
C ASP A 242 18.76 36.71 29.08
N PRO A 243 18.13 35.61 28.57
CA PRO A 243 18.83 34.53 27.87
C PRO A 243 19.53 34.93 26.55
N ASN A 244 19.42 36.18 26.12
CA ASN A 244 19.98 36.71 24.88
C ASN A 244 21.08 37.77 25.09
N ASP A 245 21.64 37.88 26.29
CA ASP A 245 22.74 38.82 26.54
C ASP A 245 24.06 38.32 25.94
N PHE A 246 24.28 38.69 24.68
CA PHE A 246 25.42 38.29 23.84
C PHE A 246 26.77 38.70 24.46
N ASP A 247 26.79 39.76 25.29
CA ASP A 247 27.98 40.25 25.97
C ASP A 247 28.42 39.34 27.13
N ALA A 248 27.47 38.71 27.82
CA ALA A 248 27.76 37.73 28.87
C ALA A 248 28.41 36.46 28.30
N LEU A 249 27.96 36.03 27.11
CA LEU A 249 28.54 34.92 26.36
C LEU A 249 29.95 35.23 25.84
N ALA A 250 30.17 36.45 25.33
CA ALA A 250 31.48 36.89 24.84
C ALA A 250 32.54 36.85 25.95
N ARG A 251 32.21 37.31 27.16
CA ARG A 251 33.11 37.25 28.33
C ARG A 251 33.44 35.82 28.75
N ARG A 252 32.47 34.90 28.64
CA ARG A 252 32.65 33.48 28.98
C ARG A 252 33.55 32.75 27.97
N LEU A 253 33.50 33.15 26.70
CA LEU A 253 34.31 32.58 25.63
C LEU A 253 35.78 33.05 25.68
N ASP A 254 36.01 34.30 26.06
CA ASP A 254 37.37 34.82 26.29
C ASP A 254 38.05 34.20 27.52
N ALA A 255 37.28 33.84 28.54
CA ALA A 255 37.80 33.13 29.71
C ALA A 255 38.29 31.70 29.38
N LEU A 256 37.74 31.06 28.33
CA LEU A 256 38.16 29.71 27.90
C LEU A 256 39.40 29.72 27.01
N LYS A 257 39.71 30.83 26.33
CA LYS A 257 40.88 30.94 25.45
C LYS A 257 42.21 31.17 26.18
N ARG A 258 42.16 31.35 27.51
CA ARG A 258 43.32 31.65 28.35
C ARG A 258 43.83 30.44 29.16
N LYS A 259 43.43 29.22 28.80
CA LYS A 259 43.92 27.98 29.41
C LYS A 259 44.69 27.14 28.42
#